data_AF-A0A3D5YEM2-F1
#
_entry.id   AF-A0A3D5YEM2-F1
#
_cell.length_a   1.000
_cell.length_b   1.000
_cell.length_c   1.000
_cell.angle_alpha   90.00
_cell.angle_beta   90.00
_cell.angle_gamma   90.00
#
_symmetry.space_group_name_H-M   'P 1'
#
loop_
_entity.id
_entity.type
_entity.pdbx_description
1 polymer ?
#
loop_
_entity_poly.entity_id
_entity_poly.type
_entity_poly.pdbx_seq_one_letter_code
_entity_poly.pdbx_strand_id
1 'polypeptide(L)'
;MQKIVDRIQKIKPDFVILGGDLMNTAKASYVEAFLPFNQLKMPVYATLGNHDNMGDSDAVLQIFEKTKIKVLRNQSVDIDGIQVVGIDDKSYRNSKKLFEILDESNIASDQAYTILISHQPQKLSKLAGYPIDLELAGHTHNGQFFPFSLIIPLLNDYSY
;
A
#
# COMPACT_ATOMS: atom_id res chain seq x y z
N MET A 1 11.63 -12.67 4.33
CA MET A 1 11.18 -12.22 3.00
C MET A 1 11.83 -12.94 1.81
N GLN A 2 13.00 -13.57 1.92
CA GLN A 2 13.67 -14.23 0.78
C GLN A 2 12.76 -15.16 -0.04
N LYS A 3 11.98 -16.05 0.62
CA LYS A 3 11.03 -16.94 -0.07
C LYS A 3 9.99 -16.20 -0.94
N ILE A 4 9.59 -14.98 -0.55
CA ILE A 4 8.66 -14.14 -1.32
C ILE A 4 9.39 -13.57 -2.54
N VAL A 5 10.59 -13.04 -2.34
CA VAL A 5 11.45 -12.52 -3.42
C VAL A 5 11.72 -13.60 -4.48
N ASP A 6 12.06 -14.82 -4.05
CA ASP A 6 12.30 -15.95 -4.96
C ASP A 6 11.05 -16.31 -5.79
N ARG A 7 9.85 -16.15 -5.22
CA ARG A 7 8.59 -16.36 -5.94
C ARG A 7 8.33 -15.25 -6.94
N ILE A 8 8.52 -13.99 -6.54
CA ILE A 8 8.36 -12.83 -7.42
C ILE A 8 9.30 -12.95 -8.63
N GLN A 9 10.56 -13.32 -8.43
CA GLN A 9 11.52 -13.50 -9.53
C GLN A 9 11.11 -14.59 -10.53
N LYS A 10 10.37 -15.61 -10.08
CA LYS A 10 9.82 -16.66 -10.96
C LYS A 10 8.61 -16.17 -11.76
N ILE A 11 7.73 -15.39 -11.14
CA ILE A 11 6.54 -14.80 -11.78
C ILE A 11 6.95 -13.75 -12.82
N LYS A 12 8.05 -13.02 -12.57
CA LYS A 12 8.56 -11.93 -13.41
C LYS A 12 7.51 -10.83 -13.69
N PRO A 13 6.91 -10.22 -12.65
CA PRO A 13 5.97 -9.11 -12.85
C PRO A 13 6.70 -7.84 -13.29
N ASP A 14 5.96 -6.91 -13.90
CA ASP A 14 6.46 -5.60 -14.30
C ASP A 14 6.74 -4.68 -13.10
N PHE A 15 5.97 -4.82 -12.01
CA PHE A 15 6.20 -4.17 -10.72
C PHE A 15 5.55 -4.96 -9.58
N VAL A 16 5.87 -4.60 -8.33
CA VAL A 16 5.31 -5.22 -7.12
C VAL A 16 4.63 -4.16 -6.25
N ILE A 17 3.47 -4.48 -5.68
CA ILE A 17 2.76 -3.66 -4.71
C ILE A 17 2.71 -4.38 -3.36
N LEU A 18 2.98 -3.64 -2.28
CA LEU A 18 2.81 -4.09 -0.89
C LEU A 18 1.77 -3.20 -0.18
N GLY A 19 0.68 -3.79 0.29
CA GLY A 19 -0.50 -3.05 0.83
C GLY A 19 -0.41 -2.58 2.28
N GLY A 20 0.80 -2.29 2.81
CA GLY A 20 1.00 -1.88 4.20
C GLY A 20 1.06 -3.03 5.22
N ASP A 21 1.15 -2.66 6.50
CA ASP A 21 1.51 -3.53 7.63
C ASP A 21 2.79 -4.34 7.36
N LEU A 22 3.80 -3.63 6.87
CA LEU A 22 5.09 -4.23 6.58
C LEU A 22 5.82 -4.56 7.89
N MET A 23 5.63 -3.73 8.92
CA MET A 23 6.31 -3.82 10.20
C MET A 23 5.30 -3.66 11.35
N ASN A 24 5.40 -4.55 12.34
CA ASN A 24 4.56 -4.44 13.55
C ASN A 24 4.99 -3.28 14.47
N THR A 25 6.27 -2.88 14.41
CA THR A 25 6.85 -1.75 15.16
C THR A 25 8.09 -1.21 14.43
N ALA A 26 8.37 0.09 14.58
CA ALA A 26 9.57 0.73 14.07
C ALA A 26 10.82 0.25 14.84
N LYS A 27 11.37 -0.90 14.43
CA LYS A 27 12.65 -1.41 14.93
C LYS A 27 13.65 -1.43 13.79
N ALA A 28 14.77 -0.74 13.96
CA ALA A 28 15.84 -0.67 12.96
C ALA A 28 16.33 -2.07 12.51
N SER A 29 16.30 -3.06 13.40
CA SER A 29 16.68 -4.45 13.10
C SER A 29 15.81 -5.12 12.05
N TYR A 30 14.61 -4.60 11.75
CA TYR A 30 13.73 -5.18 10.73
C TYR A 30 14.15 -4.82 9.29
N VAL A 31 15.03 -3.84 9.08
CA VAL A 31 15.55 -3.53 7.73
C VAL A 31 16.15 -4.77 7.06
N GLU A 32 16.87 -5.60 7.82
CA GLU A 32 17.51 -6.81 7.32
C GLU A 32 16.52 -7.79 6.71
N ALA A 33 15.29 -7.84 7.25
CA ALA A 33 14.24 -8.70 6.73
C ALA A 33 13.79 -8.26 5.33
N PHE A 34 13.95 -6.98 4.97
CA PHE A 34 13.52 -6.39 3.70
C PHE A 34 14.65 -6.22 2.68
N LEU A 35 15.92 -6.29 3.09
CA LEU A 35 17.08 -6.27 2.16
C LEU A 35 16.97 -7.25 0.98
N PRO A 36 16.36 -8.45 1.11
CA PRO A 36 16.15 -9.33 -0.04
C PRO A 36 15.42 -8.68 -1.22
N PHE A 37 14.54 -7.69 -1.00
CA PHE A 37 13.84 -6.99 -2.08
C PHE A 37 14.79 -6.23 -3.01
N ASN A 38 16.02 -5.93 -2.57
CA ASN A 38 17.04 -5.30 -3.42
C ASN A 38 17.51 -6.22 -4.56
N GLN A 39 17.23 -7.53 -4.49
CA GLN A 39 17.54 -8.50 -5.55
C GLN A 39 16.53 -8.45 -6.71
N LEU A 40 15.39 -7.78 -6.53
CA LEU A 40 14.36 -7.65 -7.56
C LEU A 40 14.81 -6.68 -8.64
N LYS A 41 14.48 -6.97 -9.90
CA LYS A 41 14.84 -6.11 -11.06
C LYS A 41 13.76 -5.08 -11.40
N MET A 42 12.50 -5.41 -11.13
CA MET A 42 11.35 -4.50 -11.20
C MET A 42 11.26 -3.55 -10.00
N PRO A 43 10.55 -2.42 -10.12
CA PRO A 43 10.26 -1.56 -8.98
C PRO A 43 9.28 -2.23 -7.99
N VAL A 44 9.37 -1.80 -6.73
CA VAL A 44 8.52 -2.27 -5.64
C VAL A 44 7.94 -1.04 -4.95
N TYR A 45 6.62 -0.98 -4.87
CA TYR A 45 5.89 0.11 -4.25
C TYR A 45 5.14 -0.40 -3.03
N ALA A 46 5.00 0.46 -2.03
CA ALA A 46 4.23 0.14 -0.85
C ALA A 46 3.42 1.33 -0.37
N THR A 47 2.35 1.07 0.36
CA THR A 47 1.80 2.03 1.33
C THR A 47 2.14 1.59 2.75
N LEU A 48 1.85 2.44 3.73
CA LEU A 48 1.95 2.12 5.16
C LEU A 48 0.61 1.67 5.70
N GLY A 49 0.66 0.71 6.61
CA GLY A 49 -0.49 0.26 7.37
C GLY A 49 -0.60 0.85 8.76
N ASN A 50 -1.61 0.39 9.49
CA ASN A 50 -1.84 0.92 10.82
C ASN A 50 -0.69 0.53 11.75
N HIS A 51 -0.14 -0.67 11.63
CA HIS A 51 0.98 -1.11 12.47
C HIS A 51 2.28 -0.36 12.16
N ASP A 52 2.50 -0.01 10.90
CA ASP A 52 3.63 0.84 10.50
C ASP A 52 3.53 2.24 11.13
N ASN A 53 2.30 2.73 11.33
CA ASN A 53 1.99 4.04 11.91
C ASN A 53 1.82 4.06 13.45
N MET A 54 1.83 2.90 14.14
CA MET A 54 1.67 2.83 15.61
C MET A 54 2.86 3.40 16.39
N GLY A 55 4.02 3.56 15.74
CA GLY A 55 5.26 4.06 16.34
C GLY A 55 5.78 5.33 15.65
N ASP A 56 7.09 5.35 15.42
CA ASP A 56 7.72 6.38 14.60
C ASP A 56 7.65 5.97 13.13
N SER A 57 6.60 6.44 12.45
CA SER A 57 6.35 6.19 11.05
C SER A 57 7.44 6.76 10.14
N ASP A 58 8.17 7.78 10.58
CA ASP A 58 9.25 8.38 9.79
C ASP A 58 10.53 7.55 9.92
N ALA A 59 10.77 6.95 11.09
CA ALA A 59 11.81 5.93 11.24
C ALA A 59 11.53 4.70 10.35
N VAL A 60 10.26 4.32 10.15
CA VAL A 60 9.88 3.26 9.20
C VAL A 60 10.24 3.68 7.77
N LEU A 61 9.91 4.91 7.35
CA LEU A 61 10.31 5.41 6.03
C LEU A 61 11.83 5.39 5.83
N GLN A 62 12.61 5.87 6.81
CA GLN A 62 14.07 5.86 6.77
C GLN A 62 14.67 4.45 6.66
N ILE A 63 13.97 3.44 7.20
CA ILE A 63 14.35 2.03 7.03
C ILE A 63 14.16 1.61 5.57
N PHE A 64 13.01 1.95 4.97
CA PHE A 64 12.71 1.59 3.59
C PHE A 64 13.56 2.34 2.55
N GLU A 65 14.07 3.54 2.87
CA GLU A 65 15.07 4.24 2.04
C GLU A 65 16.34 3.41 1.78
N LYS A 66 16.66 2.44 2.65
CA LYS A 66 17.80 1.53 2.47
C LYS A 66 17.48 0.31 1.61
N THR A 67 16.26 0.26 1.08
CA THR A 67 15.73 -0.85 0.30
C THR A 67 15.23 -0.35 -1.05
N LYS A 68 14.91 -1.28 -1.96
CA LYS A 68 14.27 -0.98 -3.25
C LYS A 68 12.78 -0.62 -3.11
N ILE A 69 12.20 -0.77 -1.93
CA ILE A 69 10.78 -0.51 -1.68
C ILE A 69 10.57 0.99 -1.61
N LYS A 70 9.88 1.55 -2.60
CA LYS A 70 9.44 2.95 -2.58
C LYS A 70 8.09 3.04 -1.88
N VAL A 71 8.06 3.63 -0.70
CA VAL A 71 6.81 3.91 0.01
C VAL A 71 6.15 5.14 -0.62
N LEU A 72 4.90 4.99 -1.04
CA LEU A 72 4.05 6.03 -1.57
C LEU A 72 3.11 6.51 -0.46
N ARG A 73 3.48 7.62 0.19
CA ARG A 73 2.67 8.27 1.24
C ARG A 73 2.01 9.51 0.66
N ASN A 74 0.73 9.41 0.29
CA ASN A 74 -0.05 10.48 -0.36
C ASN A 74 0.64 10.99 -1.63
N GLN A 75 1.13 10.04 -2.43
CA GLN A 75 1.94 10.31 -3.63
C GLN A 75 1.59 9.31 -4.73
N SER A 76 1.79 9.74 -5.97
CA SER A 76 1.65 8.90 -7.15
C SER A 76 2.98 8.66 -7.87
N VAL A 77 3.00 7.63 -8.70
CA VAL A 77 4.06 7.34 -9.65
C VAL A 77 3.44 6.82 -10.93
N ASP A 78 3.95 7.25 -12.08
CA ASP A 78 3.58 6.68 -13.38
C ASP A 78 4.52 5.52 -13.73
N ILE A 79 3.94 4.43 -14.21
CA ILE A 79 4.63 3.23 -14.66
C ILE A 79 4.05 2.84 -16.01
N ASP A 80 4.68 3.28 -17.09
CA ASP A 80 4.29 2.94 -18.47
C ASP A 80 2.80 3.22 -18.76
N GLY A 81 2.27 4.34 -18.26
CA GLY A 81 0.87 4.75 -18.45
C GLY A 81 -0.13 4.14 -17.44
N ILE A 82 0.35 3.41 -16.44
CA ILE A 82 -0.42 3.06 -15.24
C ILE A 82 0.01 4.00 -14.11
N GLN A 83 -0.95 4.75 -13.58
CA GLN A 83 -0.70 5.57 -12.41
C GLN A 83 -0.94 4.76 -11.14
N VAL A 84 0.07 4.67 -10.28
CA VAL A 84 -0.03 4.02 -8.98
C VAL A 84 -0.03 5.09 -7.90
N VAL A 85 -1.12 5.18 -7.14
CA VAL A 85 -1.36 6.17 -6.10
C VAL A 85 -1.35 5.48 -4.75
N GLY A 86 -0.42 5.85 -3.87
CA GLY A 86 -0.41 5.35 -2.49
C GLY A 86 -0.91 6.40 -1.52
N ILE A 87 -1.87 6.02 -0.68
CA ILE A 87 -2.40 6.87 0.39
C ILE A 87 -2.02 6.32 1.76
N ASP A 88 -1.73 7.20 2.71
CA ASP A 88 -1.41 6.80 4.07
C ASP A 88 -2.64 6.22 4.79
N ASP A 89 -2.41 5.42 5.83
CA ASP A 89 -3.48 4.87 6.64
C ASP A 89 -4.12 5.95 7.52
N LYS A 90 -5.45 5.87 7.70
CA LYS A 90 -6.21 6.79 8.56
C LYS A 90 -5.76 6.79 10.02
N SER A 91 -5.06 5.74 10.48
CA SER A 91 -4.50 5.67 11.83
C SER A 91 -3.28 6.57 12.01
N TYR A 92 -2.72 7.12 10.93
CA TYR A 92 -1.63 8.08 11.01
C TYR A 92 -2.08 9.28 11.83
N ARG A 93 -1.27 9.67 12.82
CA ARG A 93 -1.65 10.68 13.83
C ARG A 93 -2.01 12.04 13.21
N ASN A 94 -1.42 12.37 12.07
CA ASN A 94 -1.68 13.60 11.32
C ASN A 94 -2.38 13.31 9.99
N SER A 95 -3.15 12.22 9.89
CA SER A 95 -3.89 11.88 8.68
C SER A 95 -4.85 13.02 8.31
N LYS A 96 -4.72 13.50 7.08
CA LYS A 96 -5.70 14.38 6.45
C LYS A 96 -6.98 13.62 6.13
N LYS A 97 -8.04 14.34 5.74
CA LYS A 97 -9.24 13.69 5.21
C LYS A 97 -8.93 13.05 3.86
N LEU A 98 -9.61 11.96 3.52
CA LEU A 98 -9.36 11.21 2.28
C LEU A 98 -9.37 12.09 1.03
N PHE A 99 -10.35 12.99 0.88
CA PHE A 99 -10.41 13.87 -0.30
C PHE A 99 -9.20 14.81 -0.37
N GLU A 100 -8.75 15.37 0.76
CA GLU A 100 -7.56 16.22 0.82
C GLU A 100 -6.31 15.43 0.40
N ILE A 101 -6.21 14.16 0.82
CA ILE A 101 -5.12 13.27 0.41
C ILE A 101 -5.16 13.02 -1.10
N LEU A 102 -6.33 12.68 -1.64
CA LEU A 102 -6.47 12.36 -3.07
C LEU A 102 -6.21 13.59 -3.95
N ASP A 103 -6.67 14.77 -3.53
CA ASP A 103 -6.42 16.05 -4.22
C ASP A 103 -4.91 16.38 -4.25
N GLU A 104 -4.18 16.04 -3.18
CA GLU A 104 -2.74 16.28 -3.07
C GLU A 104 -1.88 15.17 -3.71
N SER A 105 -2.45 14.00 -3.98
CA SER A 105 -1.71 12.83 -4.49
C SER A 105 -1.33 12.93 -5.97
N ASN A 106 -1.58 14.08 -6.62
CA ASN A 106 -1.29 14.35 -8.03
C ASN A 106 -1.87 13.26 -8.95
N ILE A 107 -3.13 12.89 -8.74
CA ILE A 107 -3.83 11.94 -9.61
C ILE A 107 -4.00 12.62 -10.97
N ALA A 108 -3.49 11.99 -12.01
CA ALA A 108 -3.54 12.54 -13.35
C ALA A 108 -4.98 12.54 -13.85
N SER A 109 -5.36 13.58 -14.59
CA SER A 109 -6.69 13.70 -15.17
C SER A 109 -6.78 13.11 -16.58
N ASP A 110 -5.66 12.65 -17.15
CA ASP A 110 -5.59 11.99 -18.44
C ASP A 110 -5.78 10.46 -18.34
N GLN A 111 -5.89 9.78 -19.48
CA GLN A 111 -6.39 8.40 -19.66
C GLN A 111 -5.52 7.28 -19.04
N ALA A 112 -4.66 7.58 -18.07
CA ALA A 112 -3.86 6.57 -17.38
C ALA A 112 -4.76 5.68 -16.52
N TYR A 113 -4.58 4.37 -16.61
CA TYR A 113 -5.26 3.43 -15.72
C TYR A 113 -4.73 3.64 -14.30
N THR A 114 -5.60 3.98 -13.36
CA THR A 114 -5.19 4.43 -12.02
C THR A 114 -5.49 3.37 -10.97
N ILE A 115 -4.43 2.92 -10.30
CA ILE A 115 -4.47 1.98 -9.19
C ILE A 115 -4.25 2.74 -7.88
N LEU A 116 -5.26 2.75 -7.02
CA LEU A 116 -5.14 3.21 -5.63
C LEU A 116 -4.63 2.06 -4.75
N ILE A 117 -3.57 2.30 -4.00
CA ILE A 117 -3.08 1.42 -2.94
C ILE A 117 -3.43 2.06 -1.60
N SER A 118 -4.26 1.38 -0.83
CA SER A 118 -4.65 1.77 0.52
C SER A 118 -4.35 0.61 1.47
N HIS A 119 -4.10 0.91 2.75
CA HIS A 119 -3.99 -0.17 3.71
C HIS A 119 -5.37 -0.71 4.11
N GLN A 120 -6.35 0.17 4.30
CA GLN A 120 -7.73 -0.20 4.60
C GLN A 120 -8.64 0.08 3.41
N PRO A 121 -9.59 -0.82 3.09
CA PRO A 121 -10.55 -0.59 2.02
C PRO A 121 -11.31 0.73 2.19
N GLN A 122 -11.37 1.52 1.14
CA GLN A 122 -12.21 2.71 1.10
C GLN A 122 -13.63 2.36 0.65
N LYS A 123 -14.59 3.17 1.06
CA LYS A 123 -15.95 3.07 0.53
C LYS A 123 -15.95 3.59 -0.90
N LEU A 124 -16.54 2.85 -1.84
CA LEU A 124 -16.57 3.25 -3.26
C LEU A 124 -17.24 4.61 -3.46
N SER A 125 -18.26 4.93 -2.65
CA SER A 125 -18.94 6.23 -2.68
C SER A 125 -18.03 7.41 -2.37
N LYS A 126 -16.93 7.19 -1.64
CA LYS A 126 -15.91 8.24 -1.37
C LYS A 126 -14.90 8.40 -2.51
N LEU A 127 -14.75 7.39 -3.36
CA LEU A 127 -13.82 7.40 -4.49
C LEU A 127 -14.49 7.84 -5.80
N ALA A 128 -15.83 7.82 -5.87
CA ALA A 128 -16.61 8.06 -7.09
C ALA A 128 -16.36 9.40 -7.81
N GLY A 129 -15.70 10.36 -7.17
CA GLY A 129 -15.31 11.65 -7.77
C GLY A 129 -13.89 11.69 -8.34
N TYR A 130 -13.13 10.61 -8.22
CA TYR A 130 -11.72 10.52 -8.63
C TYR A 130 -11.57 9.48 -9.75
N PRO A 131 -10.61 9.69 -10.68
CA PRO A 131 -10.36 8.75 -11.77
C PRO A 131 -9.57 7.54 -11.24
N ILE A 132 -10.20 6.70 -10.42
CA ILE A 132 -9.59 5.49 -9.86
C ILE A 132 -10.29 4.27 -10.47
N ASP A 133 -9.52 3.45 -11.16
CA ASP A 133 -10.04 2.26 -11.86
C ASP A 133 -9.98 1.01 -10.98
N LEU A 134 -9.02 0.94 -10.06
CA LEU A 134 -8.81 -0.20 -9.16
C LEU A 134 -8.31 0.27 -7.80
N GLU A 135 -8.89 -0.25 -6.72
CA GLU A 135 -8.33 -0.16 -5.38
C GLU A 135 -7.75 -1.51 -4.95
N LEU A 136 -6.49 -1.50 -4.52
CA LEU A 136 -5.83 -2.62 -3.85
C LEU A 136 -5.67 -2.28 -2.38
N ALA A 137 -6.51 -2.91 -1.55
CA ALA A 137 -6.56 -2.67 -0.11
C ALA A 137 -6.06 -3.87 0.71
N GLY A 138 -5.29 -3.59 1.76
CA GLY A 138 -4.82 -4.58 2.73
C GLY A 138 -5.73 -4.75 3.96
N HIS A 139 -5.11 -4.87 5.15
CA HIS A 139 -5.68 -4.87 6.51
C HIS A 139 -6.64 -6.00 6.88
N THR A 140 -7.59 -6.34 6.01
CA THR A 140 -8.72 -7.21 6.37
C THR A 140 -8.31 -8.66 6.58
N HIS A 141 -7.12 -9.06 6.14
CA HIS A 141 -6.68 -10.46 6.03
C HIS A 141 -7.76 -11.36 5.38
N ASN A 142 -8.64 -10.79 4.55
CA ASN A 142 -9.86 -11.41 4.04
C ASN A 142 -10.74 -12.12 5.11
N GLY A 143 -10.73 -11.62 6.35
CA GLY A 143 -11.42 -12.28 7.45
C GLY A 143 -10.97 -13.73 7.69
N GLN A 144 -9.70 -14.07 7.39
CA GLN A 144 -9.16 -15.44 7.44
C GLN A 144 -9.42 -16.21 8.75
N PHE A 145 -9.80 -15.53 9.83
CA PHE A 145 -10.11 -16.13 11.13
C PHE A 145 -11.58 -15.92 11.51
N PHE A 146 -12.25 -16.96 12.02
CA PHE A 146 -13.60 -16.84 12.58
C PHE A 146 -13.59 -15.94 13.84
N PRO A 147 -14.59 -15.06 14.05
CA PRO A 147 -15.78 -14.84 13.23
C PRO A 147 -15.59 -13.76 12.14
N PHE A 148 -14.38 -13.24 11.94
CA PHE A 148 -14.13 -12.15 10.99
C PHE A 148 -14.45 -12.55 9.54
N SER A 149 -14.37 -13.82 9.18
CA SER A 149 -14.83 -14.31 7.86
C SER A 149 -16.30 -14.01 7.56
N LEU A 150 -17.14 -13.88 8.59
CA LEU A 150 -18.56 -13.54 8.46
C LEU A 150 -18.81 -12.03 8.49
N ILE A 151 -17.94 -11.28 9.19
CA ILE A 151 -18.13 -9.86 9.46
C ILE A 151 -17.49 -8.99 8.37
N ILE A 152 -16.33 -9.38 7.86
CA ILE A 152 -15.56 -8.61 6.88
C ILE A 152 -16.33 -8.38 5.55
N PRO A 153 -17.06 -9.36 4.98
CA PRO A 153 -17.90 -9.12 3.81
C PRO A 153 -19.09 -8.18 4.06
N LEU A 154 -19.53 -8.02 5.32
CA LEU A 154 -20.64 -7.11 5.66
C LEU A 154 -20.18 -5.66 5.83
N LEU A 155 -18.89 -5.44 6.09
CA LEU A 155 -18.31 -4.13 6.33
C LEU A 155 -17.71 -3.49 5.07
N ASN A 156 -17.43 -4.28 4.05
CA ASN A 156 -16.79 -3.83 2.81
C ASN A 156 -17.73 -4.06 1.62
N ASP A 157 -17.80 -3.09 0.71
CA ASP A 157 -18.74 -3.12 -0.41
C ASP A 157 -18.49 -4.35 -1.33
N TYR A 158 -17.21 -4.75 -1.47
CA TYR A 158 -16.80 -5.99 -2.15
C TYR A 158 -15.53 -6.56 -1.47
N SER A 159 -15.53 -7.83 -1.10
CA SER A 159 -14.36 -8.58 -0.61
C SER A 159 -14.10 -9.75 -1.56
N TYR A 160 -12.97 -9.76 -2.25
CA TYR A 160 -12.54 -10.87 -3.11
C TYR A 160 -11.40 -11.66 -2.44
#